data_AF-A0A3A4SBM2-F1
#
_entry.id   AF-A0A3A4SBM2-F1
#
_cell.length_a   1.000
_cell.length_b   1.000
_cell.length_c   1.000
_cell.angle_alpha   90.00
_cell.angle_beta   90.00
_cell.angle_gamma   90.00
#
_symmetry.space_group_name_H-M   'P 1'
#
loop_
_entity.id
_entity.type
_entity.pdbx_description
1 polymer ?
#
loop_
_entity_poly.entity_id
_entity_poly.type
_entity_poly.pdbx_seq_one_letter_code
_entity_poly.pdbx_strand_id
1 'polypeptide(L)'
;MRINLCALQEKRLIDRLCSLRVKGEVIEKRRMESFGSQPEKKIVVVKFRDRIIETNLDDSEFERTEIGEQIWFSPSVPERDPCNCHMFVWLIVAIAACTLAIWAITSHSYGRTAAFLSFAAAGWIGVIAWARICSHEQNKRFRDLDAEIDFFDPEDERKQGDRD
;
A
#
# COMPACT_ATOMS: atom_id res chain seq x y z
N MET A 1 14.58 17.31 -5.77
CA MET A 1 13.58 16.21 -5.68
C MET A 1 12.91 16.31 -4.32
N ARG A 2 11.66 16.79 -4.23
CA ARG A 2 10.98 17.03 -2.95
C ARG A 2 10.43 15.68 -2.48
N ILE A 3 11.15 14.98 -1.62
CA ILE A 3 10.70 13.68 -1.13
C ILE A 3 9.52 13.95 -0.18
N ASN A 4 8.34 13.42 -0.51
CA ASN A 4 7.14 13.54 0.31
C ASN A 4 7.39 12.83 1.65
N LEU A 5 7.23 13.55 2.77
CA LEU A 5 7.39 13.03 4.13
C LEU A 5 6.57 11.75 4.37
N CYS A 6 5.36 11.67 3.80
CA CYS A 6 4.51 10.49 3.90
C CYS A 6 5.11 9.28 3.18
N ALA A 7 5.70 9.50 1.99
CA ALA A 7 6.35 8.44 1.23
C ALA A 7 7.63 7.93 1.93
N LEU A 8 8.36 8.81 2.63
CA LEU A 8 9.49 8.41 3.45
C LEU A 8 9.07 7.58 4.66
N GLN A 9 7.99 7.96 5.34
CA GLN A 9 7.45 7.19 6.46
C GLN A 9 6.96 5.81 6.00
N GLU A 10 6.23 5.75 4.88
CA GLU A 10 5.78 4.48 4.28
C GLU A 10 6.96 3.58 3.98
N LYS A 11 7.97 4.13 3.30
CA LYS A 11 9.18 3.40 2.95
C LYS A 11 9.89 2.87 4.20
N ARG A 12 10.00 3.66 5.27
CA ARG A 12 10.61 3.19 6.52
C ARG A 12 9.85 2.02 7.16
N LEU A 13 8.52 2.05 7.14
CA LEU A 13 7.71 0.94 7.65
C LEU A 13 7.88 -0.31 6.78
N ILE A 14 7.86 -0.16 5.46
CA ILE A 14 8.12 -1.26 4.52
C ILE A 14 9.53 -1.83 4.72
N ASP A 15 10.54 -0.98 4.81
CA ASP A 15 11.93 -1.38 5.05
C ASP A 15 12.05 -2.12 6.38
N ARG A 16 11.33 -1.68 7.44
CA ARG A 16 11.26 -2.38 8.73
C ARG A 16 10.60 -3.76 8.58
N LEU A 17 9.44 -3.84 7.93
CA LEU A 17 8.72 -5.11 7.71
C LEU A 17 9.59 -6.10 6.92
N CYS A 18 10.21 -5.66 5.83
CA CYS A 18 11.10 -6.49 5.00
C CYS A 18 12.39 -6.90 5.73
N SER A 19 12.84 -6.12 6.71
CA SER A 19 14.01 -6.47 7.54
C SER A 19 13.71 -7.54 8.59
N LEU A 20 12.42 -7.76 8.90
CA LEU A 20 12.03 -8.85 9.79
C LEU A 20 12.31 -10.19 9.11
N ARG A 21 12.85 -11.12 9.90
CA ARG A 21 12.93 -12.53 9.58
C ARG A 21 12.23 -13.29 10.67
N VAL A 22 11.27 -14.12 10.30
CA VAL A 22 10.49 -14.96 11.21
C VAL A 22 10.61 -16.42 10.80
N LYS A 23 10.51 -17.32 11.79
CA LYS A 23 10.48 -18.77 11.56
C LYS A 23 9.04 -19.22 11.40
N GLY A 24 8.73 -19.89 10.31
CA GLY A 24 7.45 -20.56 10.12
C GLY A 24 7.62 -21.99 9.66
N GLU A 25 6.57 -22.79 9.84
CA GLU A 25 6.54 -24.19 9.47
C GLU A 25 6.04 -24.34 8.03
N VAL A 26 6.75 -25.09 7.21
CA VAL A 26 6.35 -25.36 5.84
C VAL A 26 5.21 -26.37 5.82
N ILE A 27 4.04 -25.95 5.39
CA ILE A 27 2.87 -26.82 5.31
C ILE A 27 2.62 -27.34 3.90
N GLU A 28 3.10 -26.62 2.87
CA GLU A 28 2.89 -27.02 1.48
C GLU A 28 3.98 -26.47 0.55
N LYS A 29 4.27 -27.22 -0.52
CA LYS A 29 5.16 -26.80 -1.61
C LYS A 29 4.42 -26.95 -2.93
N ARG A 30 4.34 -25.87 -3.71
CA ARG A 30 3.70 -25.85 -5.03
C ARG A 30 4.64 -25.27 -6.06
N ARG A 31 4.69 -25.90 -7.24
CA ARG A 31 5.30 -25.32 -8.45
C ARG A 31 4.16 -24.74 -9.28
N MET A 32 4.23 -23.46 -9.57
CA MET A 32 3.27 -22.80 -10.44
C MET A 32 3.85 -22.79 -11.85
N GLU A 33 3.13 -23.43 -12.77
CA GLU A 33 3.55 -23.54 -14.17
C GLU A 33 3.71 -22.15 -14.79
N SER A 34 4.82 -21.98 -15.53
CA SER A 34 5.09 -20.78 -16.32
C SER A 34 4.10 -20.70 -17.49
N PHE A 35 3.19 -19.73 -17.45
CA PHE A 35 2.40 -19.37 -18.63
C PHE A 35 3.13 -18.27 -19.43
N GLY A 36 3.53 -18.59 -20.66
CA GLY A 36 4.18 -17.65 -21.56
C GLY A 36 5.67 -17.42 -21.25
N SER A 37 6.08 -16.16 -21.14
CA SER A 37 7.48 -15.75 -20.93
C SER A 37 7.88 -15.55 -19.46
N GLN A 38 6.97 -15.80 -18.51
CA GLN A 38 7.28 -15.71 -17.09
C GLN A 38 8.03 -16.96 -16.62
N PRO A 39 9.09 -16.83 -15.81
CA PRO A 39 9.77 -17.99 -15.24
C PRO A 39 8.85 -18.75 -14.28
N GLU A 40 9.11 -20.06 -14.13
CA GLU A 40 8.44 -20.94 -13.16
C GLU A 40 8.52 -20.31 -11.75
N LYS A 41 7.40 -20.26 -11.04
CA LYS A 41 7.37 -19.77 -9.66
C LYS A 41 7.25 -20.93 -8.70
N LYS A 42 8.23 -21.04 -7.80
CA LYS A 42 8.28 -22.06 -6.75
C LYS A 42 7.78 -21.45 -5.46
N ILE A 43 6.55 -21.81 -5.10
CA ILE A 43 5.82 -21.25 -3.96
C ILE A 43 5.88 -22.23 -2.80
N VAL A 44 6.28 -21.72 -1.64
CA VAL A 44 6.19 -22.44 -0.37
C VAL A 44 5.13 -21.76 0.47
N VAL A 45 4.21 -22.58 0.98
CA VAL A 45 3.18 -22.13 1.90
C VAL A 45 3.68 -22.42 3.31
N VAL A 46 3.79 -21.35 4.09
CA VAL A 46 4.34 -21.37 5.44
C VAL A 46 3.24 -21.00 6.42
N LYS A 47 3.08 -21.82 7.46
CA LYS A 47 2.25 -21.49 8.61
C LYS A 47 3.09 -20.74 9.63
N PHE A 48 2.62 -19.56 10.00
CA PHE A 48 3.18 -18.77 11.10
C PHE A 48 2.05 -18.34 12.03
N ARG A 49 2.11 -18.78 13.29
CA ARG A 49 1.04 -18.59 14.27
C ARG A 49 -0.32 -19.07 13.71
N ASP A 50 -1.26 -18.15 13.54
CA ASP A 50 -2.61 -18.36 13.01
C ASP A 50 -2.75 -18.04 11.51
N ARG A 51 -1.67 -17.60 10.84
CA ARG A 51 -1.69 -17.21 9.42
C ARG A 51 -0.97 -18.21 8.51
N ILE A 52 -1.49 -18.31 7.29
CA ILE A 52 -0.89 -19.05 6.18
C ILE A 52 -0.33 -18.02 5.20
N ILE A 53 0.97 -18.11 4.91
CA ILE A 53 1.71 -17.13 4.13
C ILE A 53 2.35 -17.83 2.95
N GLU A 54 2.19 -17.26 1.77
CA GLU A 54 2.86 -17.74 0.56
C GLU A 54 4.17 -16.97 0.37
N THR A 55 5.28 -17.69 0.25
CA THR A 55 6.59 -17.12 -0.06
C THR A 55 7.18 -17.81 -1.28
N ASN A 56 7.94 -17.05 -2.08
CA ASN A 56 8.71 -17.61 -3.17
C ASN A 56 10.11 -17.95 -2.66
N LEU A 57 10.62 -19.12 -3.03
CA LEU A 57 12.00 -19.52 -2.74
C LEU A 57 12.78 -19.68 -4.05
N ASP A 58 14.08 -19.45 -3.96
CA ASP A 58 15.01 -19.76 -5.03
C ASP A 58 15.10 -21.28 -5.25
N ASP A 59 15.50 -21.70 -6.44
CA ASP A 59 15.56 -23.11 -6.85
C ASP A 59 16.27 -24.00 -5.81
N SER A 60 17.42 -23.55 -5.32
CA SER A 60 18.21 -24.33 -4.37
C SER A 60 17.58 -24.45 -2.98
N GLU A 61 16.86 -23.43 -2.52
CA GLU A 61 16.16 -23.46 -1.24
C GLU A 61 14.90 -24.31 -1.37
N PHE A 62 14.15 -24.13 -2.46
CA PHE A 62 12.96 -24.92 -2.73
C PHE A 62 13.24 -26.42 -2.77
N GLU A 63 14.29 -26.91 -3.44
CA GLU A 63 14.56 -28.36 -3.46
C GLU A 63 14.99 -28.90 -2.09
N ARG A 64 15.65 -28.08 -1.26
CA ARG A 64 16.14 -28.49 0.07
C ARG A 64 15.06 -28.52 1.13
N THR A 65 14.07 -27.63 1.01
CA THR A 65 13.05 -27.47 2.04
C THR A 65 12.10 -28.66 2.08
N GLU A 66 11.85 -29.24 3.25
CA GLU A 66 10.87 -30.31 3.44
C GLU A 66 9.56 -29.81 4.07
N ILE A 67 8.46 -30.53 3.84
CA ILE A 67 7.20 -30.25 4.53
C ILE A 67 7.37 -30.62 6.00
N GLY A 68 6.97 -29.72 6.91
CA GLY A 68 7.21 -29.80 8.34
C GLY A 68 8.52 -29.15 8.80
N GLU A 69 9.38 -28.70 7.88
CA GLU A 69 10.60 -27.97 8.24
C GLU A 69 10.28 -26.54 8.69
N GLN A 70 11.05 -26.02 9.65
CA GLN A 70 11.01 -24.61 10.01
C GLN A 70 11.97 -23.80 9.15
N ILE A 71 11.43 -22.89 8.34
CA ILE A 71 12.22 -21.99 7.51
C ILE A 71 12.14 -20.55 8.01
N TRP A 72 13.21 -19.80 7.79
CA TRP A 72 13.20 -18.35 7.96
C TRP A 72 12.69 -17.70 6.69
N PHE A 73 11.69 -16.82 6.81
CA PHE A 73 11.19 -16.03 5.70
C PHE A 73 10.98 -14.58 6.13
N SER A 74 10.93 -13.68 5.14
CA SER A 74 10.57 -12.28 5.34
C SER A 74 9.10 -12.07 4.97
N PRO A 75 8.31 -11.37 5.79
CA PRO A 75 6.91 -11.09 5.49
C PRO A 75 6.73 -10.38 4.14
N SER A 76 5.67 -10.75 3.43
CA SER A 76 5.28 -10.05 2.20
C SER A 76 4.71 -8.68 2.52
N VAL A 77 5.07 -7.68 1.72
CA VAL A 77 4.49 -6.34 1.84
C VAL A 77 3.02 -6.41 1.38
N PRO A 78 2.05 -5.95 2.19
CA PRO A 78 0.65 -5.94 1.78
C PRO A 78 0.48 -5.14 0.49
N GLU A 79 -0.42 -5.54 -0.41
CA GLU A 79 -0.60 -4.83 -1.67
C GLU A 79 -1.12 -3.41 -1.43
N ARG A 80 -0.65 -2.44 -2.22
CA ARG A 80 -1.06 -1.05 -2.10
C ARG A 80 -2.10 -0.76 -3.17
N ASP A 81 -3.30 -0.37 -2.73
CA ASP A 81 -4.27 0.22 -3.65
C ASP A 81 -3.69 1.54 -4.20
N PRO A 82 -3.55 1.67 -5.53
CA PRO A 82 -3.10 2.92 -6.12
C PRO A 82 -4.16 3.99 -5.85
N CYS A 83 -3.85 4.87 -4.89
CA CYS A 83 -4.68 6.05 -4.65
C CYS A 83 -4.77 6.83 -5.97
N ASN A 84 -5.99 7.07 -6.44
CA ASN A 84 -6.33 7.59 -7.77
C ASN A 84 -5.98 9.09 -7.94
N CYS A 85 -4.82 9.52 -7.43
CA CYS A 85 -4.31 10.89 -7.46
C CYS A 85 -4.29 11.46 -8.89
N HIS A 86 -4.02 10.62 -9.90
CA HIS A 86 -4.03 11.04 -11.29
C HIS A 86 -5.43 11.51 -11.72
N MET A 87 -6.48 10.74 -11.43
CA MET A 87 -7.87 11.09 -11.75
C MET A 87 -8.31 12.40 -11.09
N PHE A 88 -7.79 12.70 -9.90
CA PHE A 88 -8.09 13.93 -9.20
C PHE A 88 -7.40 15.16 -9.79
N VAL A 89 -6.15 15.03 -10.26
CA VAL A 89 -5.48 16.09 -11.02
C VAL A 89 -6.26 16.41 -12.29
N TRP A 90 -6.76 15.39 -13.00
CA TRP A 90 -7.64 15.58 -14.15
C TRP A 90 -8.95 16.28 -13.78
N LEU A 91 -9.56 15.94 -12.65
CA LEU A 91 -10.76 16.62 -12.14
C LEU A 91 -10.49 18.10 -11.87
N ILE A 92 -9.39 18.45 -11.19
CA ILE A 92 -9.04 19.85 -10.92
C ILE A 92 -8.80 20.60 -12.22
N VAL A 93 -8.04 20.01 -13.15
CA VAL A 93 -7.77 20.62 -14.47
C VAL A 93 -9.08 20.85 -15.23
N ALA A 94 -10.01 19.89 -15.21
CA ALA A 94 -11.32 20.02 -15.82
C ALA A 94 -12.15 21.14 -15.18
N ILE A 95 -12.18 21.22 -13.83
CA ILE A 95 -12.89 22.29 -13.11
C ILE A 95 -12.29 23.67 -13.44
N ALA A 96 -10.95 23.77 -13.47
CA ALA A 96 -10.25 25.01 -13.81
C ALA A 96 -10.54 25.43 -15.27
N ALA A 97 -10.50 24.49 -16.21
CA ALA A 97 -10.83 24.72 -17.61
C ALA A 97 -12.29 25.18 -17.80
N CYS A 98 -13.25 24.53 -17.12
CA CYS A 98 -14.65 24.94 -17.12
C CYS A 98 -14.82 26.36 -16.55
N THR A 99 -14.12 26.69 -15.46
CA THR A 99 -14.18 28.03 -14.87
C THR A 99 -13.63 29.10 -15.82
N LEU A 100 -12.51 28.83 -16.47
CA LEU A 100 -11.92 29.73 -17.48
C LEU A 100 -12.81 29.88 -18.71
N ALA A 101 -13.43 28.80 -19.19
CA ALA A 101 -14.37 28.85 -20.31
C ALA A 101 -15.61 29.70 -19.96
N ILE A 102 -16.18 29.52 -18.76
CA ILE A 102 -17.31 30.33 -18.29
C ILE A 102 -16.88 31.80 -18.13
N TRP A 103 -15.66 32.07 -17.63
CA TRP A 103 -15.10 33.43 -17.58
C TRP A 103 -15.02 34.06 -18.96
N ALA A 104 -14.45 33.37 -19.95
CA ALA A 104 -14.30 33.89 -21.30
C ALA A 104 -15.65 34.23 -21.96
N ILE A 105 -16.69 33.44 -21.68
CA ILE A 105 -18.06 33.68 -22.19
C ILE A 105 -18.73 34.84 -21.45
N THR A 106 -18.54 34.94 -20.13
CA THR A 106 -19.25 35.92 -19.29
C THR A 106 -18.54 37.25 -19.15
N SER A 107 -17.24 37.37 -19.44
CA SER A 107 -16.54 38.67 -19.53
C SER A 107 -17.16 39.60 -20.58
N HIS A 108 -17.95 39.04 -21.50
CA HIS A 108 -18.79 39.77 -22.45
C HIS A 108 -20.08 40.34 -21.84
N SER A 109 -20.45 39.96 -20.61
CA SER A 109 -21.70 40.33 -19.92
C SER A 109 -21.47 40.66 -18.44
N TYR A 110 -21.60 41.94 -18.09
CA TYR A 110 -21.13 42.57 -16.83
C TYR A 110 -21.82 42.15 -15.51
N GLY A 111 -22.47 40.98 -15.41
CA GLY A 111 -23.45 40.69 -14.34
C GLY A 111 -23.30 39.41 -13.50
N ARG A 112 -22.22 38.63 -13.59
CA ARG A 112 -22.21 37.23 -13.07
C ARG A 112 -21.10 36.83 -12.09
N THR A 113 -20.61 37.75 -11.27
CA THR A 113 -19.60 37.47 -10.23
C THR A 113 -20.03 36.43 -9.18
N ALA A 114 -21.32 36.34 -8.84
CA ALA A 114 -21.84 35.37 -7.87
C ALA A 114 -21.72 33.90 -8.32
N ALA A 115 -21.81 33.64 -9.64
CA ALA A 115 -21.66 32.29 -10.18
C ALA A 115 -20.22 31.79 -10.03
N PHE A 116 -19.23 32.64 -10.30
CA PHE A 116 -17.81 32.31 -10.15
C PHE A 116 -17.43 31.95 -8.71
N LEU A 117 -17.92 32.74 -7.74
CA LEU A 117 -17.68 32.48 -6.32
C LEU A 117 -18.28 31.14 -5.89
N SER A 118 -19.46 30.79 -6.39
CA SER A 118 -20.12 29.52 -6.09
C SER A 118 -19.35 28.32 -6.65
N PHE A 119 -18.85 28.41 -7.89
CA PHE A 119 -18.02 27.35 -8.49
C PHE A 119 -16.66 27.22 -7.79
N ALA A 120 -16.02 28.33 -7.44
CA ALA A 120 -14.77 28.32 -6.70
C ALA A 120 -14.95 27.68 -5.31
N ALA A 121 -16.05 27.97 -4.62
CA ALA A 121 -16.39 27.36 -3.34
C ALA A 121 -16.63 25.85 -3.47
N ALA A 122 -17.42 25.40 -4.46
CA ALA A 122 -17.67 23.98 -4.71
C ALA A 122 -16.38 23.22 -5.06
N GLY A 123 -15.51 23.81 -5.88
CA GLY A 123 -14.19 23.26 -6.21
C GLY A 123 -13.32 23.08 -4.97
N TRP A 124 -13.26 24.09 -4.10
CA TRP A 124 -12.49 24.02 -2.85
C TRP A 124 -13.01 22.95 -1.87
N ILE A 125 -14.33 22.81 -1.75
CA ILE A 125 -14.93 21.76 -0.91
C ILE A 125 -14.54 20.37 -1.44
N GLY A 126 -14.57 20.18 -2.76
CA GLY A 126 -14.10 18.95 -3.41
C GLY A 126 -12.63 18.64 -3.11
N VAL A 127 -11.77 19.67 -3.17
CA VAL A 127 -10.34 19.52 -2.85
C VAL A 127 -10.11 19.12 -1.40
N ILE A 128 -10.80 19.76 -0.46
CA ILE A 128 -10.67 19.45 0.96
C ILE A 128 -11.21 18.04 1.26
N ALA A 129 -12.36 17.67 0.70
CA ALA A 129 -12.95 16.35 0.87
C ALA A 129 -12.00 15.24 0.36
N TRP A 130 -11.43 15.44 -0.82
CA TRP A 130 -10.47 14.49 -1.39
C TRP A 130 -9.17 14.41 -0.58
N ALA A 131 -8.61 15.56 -0.15
CA ALA A 131 -7.43 15.57 0.71
C ALA A 131 -7.67 14.79 2.00
N ARG A 132 -8.87 14.85 2.58
CA ARG A 132 -9.26 14.03 3.73
C ARG A 132 -9.34 12.54 3.40
N ILE A 133 -9.92 12.17 2.25
CA ILE A 133 -9.99 10.76 1.83
C ILE A 133 -8.58 10.19 1.62
N CYS A 134 -7.71 10.89 0.89
CA CYS A 134 -6.33 10.47 0.69
C CYS A 134 -5.56 10.37 2.02
N SER A 135 -5.73 11.34 2.92
CA SER A 135 -5.10 11.30 4.25
C SER A 135 -5.61 10.13 5.08
N HIS A 136 -6.91 9.82 5.00
CA HIS A 136 -7.52 8.69 5.69
C HIS A 136 -7.01 7.34 5.13
N GLU A 137 -6.94 7.19 3.80
CA GLU A 137 -6.38 6.01 3.15
C GLU A 137 -4.89 5.82 3.48
N GLN A 138 -4.10 6.90 3.48
CA GLN A 138 -2.70 6.85 3.89
C GLN A 138 -2.55 6.46 5.36
N ASN A 139 -3.35 7.04 6.25
CA ASN A 139 -3.30 6.69 7.66
C ASN A 139 -3.73 5.24 7.91
N LYS A 140 -4.76 4.77 7.20
CA LYS A 140 -5.16 3.37 7.20
C LYS A 140 -4.00 2.49 6.76
N ARG A 141 -3.31 2.86 5.67
CA ARG A 141 -2.14 2.13 5.16
C ARG A 141 -1.00 2.06 6.17
N PHE A 142 -0.70 3.16 6.86
CA PHE A 142 0.30 3.14 7.92
C PHE A 142 -0.09 2.24 9.08
N ARG A 143 -1.35 2.33 9.53
CA ARG A 143 -1.86 1.49 10.62
C ARG A 143 -1.84 0.00 10.24
N ASP A 144 -2.18 -0.33 9.00
CA ASP A 144 -2.18 -1.71 8.53
C ASP A 144 -0.73 -2.25 8.44
N LEU A 145 0.24 -1.43 7.98
CA LEU A 145 1.67 -1.79 7.99
C LEU A 145 2.22 -1.95 9.40
N ASP A 146 1.86 -1.06 10.32
CA ASP A 146 2.31 -1.10 11.72
C ASP A 146 1.77 -2.35 12.43
N ALA A 147 0.48 -2.66 12.24
CA ALA A 147 -0.12 -3.88 12.76
C ALA A 147 0.51 -5.16 12.16
N GLU A 148 0.91 -5.13 10.89
CA GLU A 148 1.63 -6.25 10.26
C GLU A 148 3.04 -6.41 10.86
N ILE A 149 3.76 -5.31 11.08
CA ILE A 149 5.06 -5.32 11.77
C ILE A 149 4.91 -5.90 13.17
N ASP A 150 3.95 -5.41 13.96
CA ASP A 150 3.70 -5.89 15.33
C ASP A 150 3.35 -7.38 15.37
N PHE A 151 2.62 -7.88 14.37
CA PHE A 151 2.30 -9.31 14.27
C PHE A 151 3.55 -10.20 14.06
N PHE A 152 4.53 -9.72 13.31
CA PHE A 152 5.78 -10.44 13.04
C PHE A 152 6.93 -10.07 13.98
N ASP A 153 6.76 -9.07 14.84
CA ASP A 153 7.81 -8.65 15.77
C ASP A 153 8.03 -9.76 16.83
N PRO A 154 9.25 -10.33 16.92
CA PRO A 154 9.55 -11.40 17.86
C PRO A 154 9.62 -10.93 19.33
N GLU A 155 9.43 -9.64 19.65
CA GLU A 155 9.45 -9.15 21.03
C GLU A 155 8.40 -9.81 21.94
N ASP A 156 7.29 -10.32 21.40
CA ASP A 156 6.33 -11.10 22.20
C ASP A 156 6.89 -12.47 22.63
N GLU A 157 7.80 -13.08 21.86
CA GLU A 157 8.44 -14.35 22.24
C GLU A 157 9.49 -14.16 23.34
N ARG A 158 10.16 -12.99 23.41
CA ARG A 158 11.16 -12.71 24.45
C ARG A 158 10.56 -12.55 25.84
N LYS A 159 9.30 -12.13 25.97
CA LYS A 159 8.63 -11.96 27.27
C LYS A 159 8.12 -13.26 27.87
N GLN A 160 8.02 -14.33 27.08
CA GLN A 160 7.54 -15.63 27.54
C GLN A 160 8.66 -16.50 28.13
N GLY A 161 9.91 -16.30 27.70
CA GLY A 161 11.07 -17.09 28.17
C GLY A 161 11.67 -16.67 29.52
N ASP A 162 11.16 -15.60 30.15
CA ASP A 162 11.62 -15.09 31.45
C ASP A 162 10.69 -15.52 32.62
N ARG A 163 9.81 -16.50 32.36
CA ARG A 163 8.80 -16.99 33.32
C ARG A 163 8.86 -18.49 33.61
N ASP A 164 9.94 -19.17 33.21
CA ASP A 164 10.21 -20.57 33.56
C ASP A 164 11.49 -20.71 34.39
#